data_AF-A0A7Y0SMU1-F1
#
_entry.id   AF-A0A7Y0SMU1-F1
#
_cell.length_a   1.000
_cell.length_b   1.000
_cell.length_c   1.000
_cell.angle_alpha   90.00
_cell.angle_beta   90.00
_cell.angle_gamma   90.00
#
_symmetry.space_group_name_H-M   'P 1'
#
loop_
_entity.id
_entity.type
_entity.pdbx_description
1 polymer ?
#
loop_
_entity_poly.entity_id
_entity_poly.type
_entity_poly.pdbx_seq_one_letter_code
_entity_poly.pdbx_strand_id
1 'polypeptide(L)'
;RRIKCSNCGIKTERLSWLEPYARITKRLRSYIEQLLPLLPIKHIAQVTGVHWHTIKEIDKRRLQQVVPQVKWGELRQLVMDEFAIFKGHRYATVIADAKSHQVIWIGLGRSRKDIRPFFEQLGEHGK
;
A
#
# COMPACT_ATOMS: atom_id res chain seq x y z
N ARG A 1 27.16 5.79 11.46
CA ARG A 1 28.61 6.02 11.19
C ARG A 1 29.38 4.69 11.27
N ARG A 2 30.57 4.52 10.66
CA ARG A 2 31.45 3.37 10.99
C ARG A 2 32.34 3.77 12.17
N ILE A 3 32.37 2.96 13.21
CA ILE A 3 33.13 3.18 14.44
C ILE A 3 34.22 2.11 14.51
N LYS A 4 35.45 2.49 14.88
CA LYS A 4 36.53 1.55 15.16
C LYS A 4 36.51 1.24 16.66
N CYS A 5 35.95 0.09 17.01
CA CYS A 5 35.94 -0.45 18.37
C CYS A 5 37.27 -1.16 18.64
N SER A 6 37.92 -0.84 19.75
CA SER A 6 39.19 -1.47 20.15
C SER A 6 39.05 -2.98 20.40
N ASN A 7 37.90 -3.42 20.92
CA ASN A 7 37.64 -4.82 21.25
C ASN A 7 37.00 -5.64 20.11
N CYS A 8 36.35 -4.96 19.17
CA CYS A 8 35.41 -5.61 18.24
C CYS A 8 35.59 -5.19 16.78
N GLY A 9 36.64 -4.43 16.47
CA GLY A 9 36.98 -4.01 15.10
C GLY A 9 36.07 -2.92 14.54
N ILE A 10 35.97 -2.83 13.22
CA ILE A 10 35.13 -1.80 12.57
C ILE A 10 33.67 -2.26 12.58
N LYS A 11 32.79 -1.49 13.24
CA LYS A 11 31.34 -1.74 13.30
C LYS A 11 30.55 -0.58 12.74
N THR A 12 29.37 -0.87 12.19
CA THR A 12 28.40 0.17 11.80
C THR A 12 27.55 0.52 13.01
N GLU A 13 27.55 1.80 13.38
CA GLU A 13 26.73 2.37 14.44
C GLU A 13 25.24 2.15 14.17
N ARG A 14 24.54 1.62 15.17
CA ARG A 14 23.08 1.48 15.17
C ARG A 14 22.48 2.62 15.98
N LEU A 15 21.71 3.47 15.31
CA LEU A 15 20.96 4.55 15.97
C LEU A 15 19.53 4.09 16.20
N SER A 16 18.99 4.24 17.41
CA SER A 16 17.64 3.75 17.74
C SER A 16 16.53 4.40 16.90
N TRP A 17 16.74 5.65 16.49
CA TRP A 17 15.84 6.45 15.66
C TRP A 17 16.07 6.31 14.14
N LEU A 18 17.01 5.47 13.70
CA LEU A 18 17.31 5.24 12.29
C LEU A 18 17.31 3.73 12.00
N GLU A 19 16.48 3.31 11.05
CA GLU A 19 16.52 1.91 10.59
C GLU A 19 17.84 1.60 9.86
N PRO A 20 18.31 0.34 9.87
CA PRO A 20 19.50 -0.05 9.12
C PRO A 20 19.39 0.39 7.65
N TYR A 21 20.44 1.02 7.14
CA TYR A 21 20.54 1.53 5.75
C TYR A 21 19.49 2.58 5.37
N ALA A 22 18.67 3.07 6.31
CA ALA A 22 17.65 4.06 6.03
C ALA A 22 18.26 5.46 5.87
N ARG A 23 17.73 6.19 4.88
CA ARG A 23 18.08 7.60 4.62
C ARG A 23 17.13 8.59 5.31
N ILE A 24 16.13 8.08 6.03
CA ILE A 24 15.12 8.88 6.74
C ILE A 24 14.99 8.38 8.17
N THR A 25 14.78 9.30 9.11
CA THR A 25 14.57 8.96 10.53
C THR A 25 13.18 8.36 10.75
N LYS A 26 13.02 7.59 11.82
CA LYS A 26 11.72 7.04 12.25
C LYS A 26 10.70 8.15 12.50
N ARG A 27 11.13 9.24 13.14
CA ARG A 27 10.27 10.39 13.45
C ARG A 27 9.73 11.04 12.17
N LEU A 28 10.58 11.25 11.17
CA LEU A 28 10.16 11.81 9.89
C LEU A 28 9.20 10.87 9.15
N ARG A 29 9.48 9.55 9.16
CA ARG A 29 8.57 8.56 8.57
C ARG A 29 7.19 8.59 9.24
N SER A 30 7.14 8.58 10.57
CA SER A 30 5.88 8.61 11.31
C SER A 30 5.08 9.89 11.03
N TYR A 31 5.75 11.04 10.93
CA TYR A 31 5.11 12.29 10.52
C TYR A 31 4.51 12.19 9.10
N ILE A 32 5.26 11.64 8.13
CA ILE A 32 4.75 11.39 6.77
C ILE A 32 3.54 10.46 6.80
N GLU A 33 3.58 9.37 7.59
CA GLU A 33 2.47 8.41 7.72
C GLU A 33 1.18 9.02 8.27
N GLN A 34 1.29 10.02 9.16
CA GLN A 34 0.14 10.79 9.65
C GLN A 34 -0.45 11.74 8.61
N LEU A 35 0.36 12.22 7.66
CA LEU A 35 -0.10 13.11 6.58
C LEU A 35 -0.72 12.36 5.40
N LEU A 36 -0.32 11.11 5.16
CA LEU A 36 -0.77 10.31 4.02
C LEU A 36 -2.30 10.12 3.89
N PRO A 37 -3.10 9.99 4.98
CA PRO A 37 -4.56 10.02 4.89
C PRO A 37 -5.14 11.38 4.51
N LEU A 38 -4.40 12.47 4.73
CA LEU A 38 -4.93 13.84 4.73
C LEU A 38 -4.52 14.63 3.47
N LEU A 39 -3.36 14.33 2.90
CA LEU A 39 -2.74 15.14 1.86
C LEU A 39 -2.24 14.29 0.67
N PRO A 40 -2.30 14.83 -0.57
CA PRO A 40 -1.67 14.18 -1.70
C PRO A 40 -0.15 14.08 -1.54
N ILE A 41 0.46 13.01 -2.07
CA ILE A 41 1.92 12.76 -2.03
C ILE A 41 2.73 13.98 -2.50
N LYS A 42 2.24 14.71 -3.51
CA LYS A 42 2.90 15.92 -4.03
C LYS A 42 3.03 17.01 -2.95
N HIS A 43 1.98 17.26 -2.18
CA HIS A 43 1.99 18.26 -1.11
C HIS A 43 2.89 17.81 0.04
N ILE A 44 2.84 16.53 0.40
CA ILE A 44 3.72 15.96 1.43
C ILE A 44 5.19 16.11 1.02
N ALA A 45 5.52 15.87 -0.25
CA ALA A 45 6.87 16.06 -0.78
C ALA A 45 7.33 17.53 -0.66
N GLN A 46 6.44 18.49 -0.95
CA GLN A 46 6.74 19.92 -0.81
C GLN A 46 6.98 20.34 0.64
N VAL A 47 6.18 19.86 1.59
CA VAL A 47 6.29 20.24 3.01
C VAL A 47 7.47 19.55 3.70
N THR A 48 7.76 18.30 3.34
CA THR A 48 8.79 17.50 4.02
C THR A 48 10.15 17.54 3.34
N GLY A 49 10.23 17.99 2.08
CA GLY A 49 11.42 17.92 1.23
C GLY A 49 11.80 16.49 0.82
N VAL A 50 11.01 15.48 1.18
CA VAL A 50 11.29 14.08 0.84
C VAL A 50 10.85 13.80 -0.59
N HIS A 51 11.71 13.10 -1.34
CA HIS A 51 11.41 12.73 -2.73
C HIS A 51 10.14 11.88 -2.83
N TRP A 52 9.30 12.16 -3.84
CA TRP A 52 7.98 11.57 -3.98
C TRP A 52 8.00 10.03 -4.03
N HIS A 53 9.00 9.42 -4.68
CA HIS A 53 9.16 7.96 -4.69
C HIS A 53 9.34 7.37 -3.29
N THR A 54 10.08 8.06 -2.42
CA THR A 54 10.29 7.60 -1.04
C THR A 54 8.99 7.66 -0.25
N ILE A 55 8.21 8.73 -0.41
CA ILE A 55 6.88 8.84 0.22
C ILE A 55 5.94 7.76 -0.30
N LYS A 56 5.95 7.48 -1.60
CA LYS A 56 5.16 6.39 -2.21
C LYS A 56 5.50 5.03 -1.61
N GLU A 57 6.78 4.73 -1.40
CA GLU A 57 7.19 3.46 -0.77
C GLU A 57 6.81 3.39 0.71
N ILE A 58 6.83 4.52 1.44
CA ILE A 58 6.30 4.59 2.81
C ILE A 58 4.80 4.26 2.80
N ASP A 59 4.05 4.89 1.89
CA ASP A 59 2.61 4.68 1.81
C ASP A 59 2.24 3.24 1.46
N LYS A 60 2.95 2.60 0.51
CA LYS A 60 2.76 1.18 0.22
C LYS A 60 2.92 0.29 1.46
N ARG A 61 3.97 0.52 2.24
CA ARG A 61 4.22 -0.24 3.48
C ARG A 61 3.14 0.03 4.53
N ARG A 62 2.71 1.28 4.66
CA ARG A 62 1.59 1.65 5.52
C ARG A 62 0.31 0.92 5.10
N LEU A 63 -0.03 0.95 3.81
CA LEU A 63 -1.21 0.27 3.25
C LEU A 63 -1.17 -1.24 3.49
N GLN A 64 -0.01 -1.89 3.40
CA GLN A 64 0.14 -3.32 3.75
C GLN A 64 -0.22 -3.63 5.22
N GLN A 65 -0.13 -2.65 6.12
CA GLN A 65 -0.43 -2.80 7.54
C GLN A 65 -1.88 -2.39 7.87
N VAL A 66 -2.39 -1.35 7.22
CA VAL A 66 -3.71 -0.78 7.56
C VAL A 66 -4.85 -1.34 6.72
N VAL A 67 -4.57 -1.86 5.52
CA VAL A 67 -5.61 -2.49 4.69
C VAL A 67 -5.93 -3.86 5.30
N PRO A 68 -7.19 -4.07 5.78
CA PRO A 68 -7.55 -5.33 6.41
C PRO A 68 -7.53 -6.47 5.39
N GLN A 69 -7.25 -7.68 5.89
CA GLN A 69 -7.41 -8.89 5.09
C GLN A 69 -8.88 -9.13 4.77
N VAL A 70 -9.16 -9.72 3.60
CA VAL A 70 -10.52 -10.02 3.17
C VAL A 70 -11.04 -11.23 3.95
N LYS A 71 -12.22 -11.09 4.55
CA LYS A 71 -12.92 -12.18 5.22
C LYS A 71 -13.83 -12.95 4.26
N TRP A 72 -13.23 -13.81 3.46
CA TRP A 72 -13.91 -14.50 2.36
C TRP A 72 -15.22 -15.22 2.75
N GLY A 73 -15.29 -15.89 3.90
CA GLY A 73 -16.50 -16.61 4.34
C GLY A 73 -17.67 -15.74 4.80
N GLU A 74 -17.43 -14.46 5.09
CA GLU A 74 -18.45 -13.49 5.50
C GLU A 74 -19.06 -12.74 4.29
N LEU A 75 -18.50 -12.92 3.09
CA LEU A 75 -18.99 -12.27 1.87
C LEU A 75 -20.39 -12.79 1.52
N ARG A 76 -21.31 -11.87 1.26
CA ARG A 76 -22.71 -12.18 0.89
C ARG A 76 -23.17 -11.42 -0.34
N GLN A 77 -22.69 -10.19 -0.51
CA GLN A 77 -23.10 -9.31 -1.59
C GLN A 77 -21.85 -8.60 -2.12
N LEU A 78 -21.67 -8.65 -3.44
CA LEU A 78 -20.57 -8.00 -4.11
C LEU A 78 -21.09 -6.81 -4.91
N VAL A 79 -20.38 -5.69 -4.80
CA VAL A 79 -20.53 -4.55 -5.70
C VAL A 79 -19.39 -4.59 -6.68
N MET A 80 -19.71 -4.48 -7.97
CA MET A 80 -18.74 -4.42 -9.05
C MET A 80 -18.91 -3.10 -9.78
N ASP A 81 -17.79 -2.42 -10.04
CA ASP A 81 -17.78 -1.17 -10.79
C ASP A 81 -16.59 -1.13 -11.76
N GLU A 82 -16.70 -0.31 -12.80
CA GLU A 82 -15.68 -0.11 -13.83
C GLU A 82 -15.21 1.34 -13.85
N PHE A 83 -13.90 1.55 -13.81
CA PHE A 83 -13.32 2.88 -13.91
C PHE A 83 -12.18 2.95 -14.92
N ALA A 84 -12.04 4.10 -15.59
CA ALA A 84 -10.97 4.34 -16.55
C ALA A 84 -9.66 4.69 -15.82
N ILE A 85 -8.58 3.95 -16.12
CA ILE A 85 -7.25 4.17 -15.50
C ILE A 85 -6.43 5.18 -16.31
N PHE A 86 -6.58 5.16 -17.63
CA PHE A 86 -5.86 6.05 -18.55
C PHE A 86 -6.78 6.51 -19.68
N LYS A 87 -6.35 7.56 -20.38
CA LYS A 87 -6.99 7.97 -21.64
C LYS A 87 -6.98 6.81 -22.64
N GLY A 88 -8.04 6.70 -23.45
CA GLY A 88 -8.14 5.71 -24.53
C GLY A 88 -8.74 4.35 -24.12
N HIS A 89 -9.83 4.36 -23.34
CA HIS A 89 -10.64 3.16 -23.04
C HIS A 89 -9.89 2.03 -22.31
N ARG A 90 -8.93 2.37 -21.45
CA ARG A 90 -8.29 1.40 -20.53
C ARG A 90 -9.04 1.37 -19.21
N TYR A 91 -9.86 0.35 -19.02
CA TYR A 91 -10.68 0.16 -17.83
C TYR A 91 -10.00 -0.76 -16.82
N ALA A 92 -10.34 -0.59 -15.55
CA ALA A 92 -10.20 -1.60 -14.51
C ALA A 92 -11.56 -1.87 -13.89
N THR A 93 -11.72 -3.08 -13.41
CA THR A 93 -12.86 -3.51 -12.60
C THR A 93 -12.44 -3.51 -11.13
N VAL A 94 -13.27 -2.93 -10.27
CA VAL A 94 -13.17 -3.04 -8.82
C VAL A 94 -14.31 -3.91 -8.31
N ILE A 95 -14.01 -4.77 -7.35
CA ILE A 95 -14.99 -5.60 -6.65
C ILE A 95 -14.84 -5.32 -5.16
N ALA A 96 -15.97 -4.99 -4.52
CA ALA A 96 -16.04 -4.64 -3.11
C ALA A 96 -17.16 -5.42 -2.40
N ASP A 97 -17.04 -5.59 -1.09
CA ASP A 97 -18.14 -6.08 -0.26
C ASP A 97 -19.21 -4.98 -0.12
N ALA A 98 -20.46 -5.31 -0.44
CA ALA A 98 -21.56 -4.36 -0.37
C ALA A 98 -21.84 -3.86 1.06
N LYS A 99 -21.49 -4.65 2.09
CA LYS A 99 -21.79 -4.30 3.48
C LYS A 99 -20.71 -3.41 4.10
N SER A 100 -19.44 -3.81 3.99
CA SER A 100 -18.31 -3.07 4.57
C SER A 100 -17.75 -1.99 3.65
N HIS A 101 -18.13 -1.99 2.37
CA HIS A 101 -17.52 -1.20 1.30
C HIS A 101 -16.01 -1.45 1.14
N GLN A 102 -15.49 -2.54 1.70
CA GLN A 102 -14.09 -2.91 1.56
C GLN A 102 -13.84 -3.36 0.12
N VAL A 103 -12.85 -2.75 -0.53
CA VAL A 103 -12.34 -3.23 -1.81
C VAL A 103 -11.65 -4.58 -1.59
N ILE A 104 -12.14 -5.60 -2.28
CA ILE A 104 -11.65 -6.98 -2.20
C ILE A 104 -10.66 -7.25 -3.33
N TRP A 105 -10.96 -6.73 -4.52
CA TRP A 105 -10.21 -7.06 -5.72
C TRP A 105 -10.22 -5.91 -6.73
N ILE A 106 -9.11 -5.75 -7.44
CA ILE A 106 -8.97 -4.83 -8.56
C ILE A 106 -8.24 -5.56 -9.68
N GLY A 107 -8.75 -5.47 -10.90
CA GLY A 107 -8.07 -6.02 -12.08
C GLY A 107 -8.24 -5.15 -13.31
N LEU A 108 -7.31 -5.31 -14.25
CA LEU A 108 -7.32 -4.61 -15.52
C LEU A 108 -8.34 -5.23 -16.45
N GLY A 109 -9.04 -4.41 -17.21
CA GLY A 109 -10.09 -4.83 -18.12
C GLY A 109 -11.47 -4.86 -17.46
N ARG A 110 -12.43 -5.35 -18.24
CA ARG A 110 -13.86 -5.43 -17.88
C ARG A 110 -14.58 -6.61 -18.51
N SER A 111 -13.86 -7.41 -19.29
CA SER A 111 -14.46 -8.57 -19.92
C SER A 111 -14.65 -9.67 -18.89
N ARG A 112 -15.54 -10.62 -19.19
CA ARG A 112 -15.70 -11.83 -18.37
C ARG A 112 -14.38 -12.58 -18.16
N LYS A 113 -13.48 -12.56 -19.14
CA LYS A 113 -12.16 -13.19 -19.05
C LYS A 113 -11.27 -12.48 -18.02
N ASP A 114 -11.34 -11.16 -17.96
CA ASP A 114 -10.54 -10.33 -17.06
C ASP A 114 -10.96 -10.50 -15.60
N ILE A 115 -12.26 -10.72 -15.37
CA ILE A 115 -12.85 -10.87 -14.04
C ILE A 115 -12.82 -12.32 -13.55
N ARG A 116 -12.70 -13.32 -14.45
CA ARG A 116 -12.68 -14.74 -14.09
C ARG A 116 -11.68 -15.10 -12.97
N PRO A 117 -10.45 -14.55 -12.91
CA PRO A 117 -9.52 -14.82 -11.81
C PRO A 117 -10.08 -14.49 -10.42
N PHE A 118 -10.93 -13.46 -10.30
CA PHE A 118 -11.59 -13.17 -9.03
C PHE A 118 -12.52 -14.30 -8.59
N PHE A 119 -13.34 -14.83 -9.50
CA PHE A 119 -14.26 -15.93 -9.17
C PHE A 119 -13.54 -17.25 -8.92
N GLU A 120 -12.42 -17.48 -9.61
CA GLU A 120 -11.51 -18.62 -9.32
C GLU A 120 -10.92 -18.50 -7.91
N GLN A 121 -10.54 -17.29 -7.47
CA GLN A 121 -10.06 -17.02 -6.11
C GLN A 121 -11.18 -17.10 -5.06
N LEU A 122 -12.38 -16.63 -5.38
CA LEU A 122 -13.55 -16.70 -4.50
C LEU A 122 -13.91 -18.17 -4.22
N GLY A 123 -13.82 -19.03 -5.24
CA GLY A 123 -13.92 -20.48 -5.10
C GLY A 123 -15.12 -20.93 -4.28
N GLU A 124 -14.88 -21.76 -3.27
CA GLU A 124 -15.94 -22.31 -2.41
C GLU A 124 -16.52 -21.31 -1.40
N HIS A 125 -15.88 -20.15 -1.20
CA HIS A 125 -16.37 -19.12 -0.30
C HIS A 125 -17.60 -18.38 -0.84
N GLY A 126 -17.87 -18.50 -2.15
CA GLY A 126 -19.03 -17.90 -2.81
C GLY A 126 -20.25 -18.82 -2.95
N LYS A 127 -20.28 -19.96 -2.24
CA LYS A 127 -21.43 -20.87 -2.20
C LYS A 127 -22.52 -20.38 -1.25
#